data_AF-A0A939VB96-F1
#
_entry.id   AF-A0A939VB96-F1
#
_cell.length_a   1.000
_cell.length_b   1.000
_cell.length_c   1.000
_cell.angle_alpha   90.00
_cell.angle_beta   90.00
_cell.angle_gamma   90.00
#
_symmetry.space_group_name_H-M   'P 1'
#
loop_
_entity.id
_entity.type
_entity.pdbx_description
1 polymer ?
#
loop_
_entity_poly.entity_id
_entity_poly.type
_entity_poly.pdbx_seq_one_letter_code
_entity_poly.pdbx_strand_id
1 'polypeptide(L)'
;MRTSILFLAAAVFAASACDLLTPEKGQGAISVHFVENSQFLTKAGTQIDTNNFILSVTDSKGASIYYGTFGSAPESIITAPGTYTVSAKSCDFSTPLFNTPQYGDSQVVVVTAGNTCSVTLECVQMNAGVRLKIDPDFLTEYPNGVFFLKSADGKLMYGYSEKRIAYFKPGNVSLVLNENSTDKTICSRTLAAQEILTININVSSSRQDVGAGIHIQLDTSRVWESETLELGGDDSGRGQTKETAFSVSQAKDHVGDSDVWVYGFIVGGDLTSSKCSFEAPFTSRTNIVLASKSSCTDKESCISVQLPNGKIRDALNLVDHEDNLGRKVYIKGDIVSSYYGIVGIQSISEYSF
;
A
#
# COMPACT_ATOMS: atom_id res chain seq x y z
N MET A 1 -60.88 -5.57 20.82
CA MET A 1 -59.71 -6.47 20.81
C MET A 1 -59.30 -6.68 19.37
N ARG A 2 -58.04 -6.36 19.05
CA ARG A 2 -57.50 -6.27 17.69
C ARG A 2 -57.41 -7.65 17.03
N THR A 3 -57.90 -7.75 15.80
CA THR A 3 -57.79 -8.89 14.89
C THR A 3 -56.37 -8.94 14.33
N SER A 4 -55.57 -9.93 14.74
CA SER A 4 -54.23 -10.19 14.21
C SER A 4 -54.32 -11.23 13.08
N ILE A 5 -54.05 -10.79 11.86
CA ILE A 5 -53.85 -11.63 10.67
C ILE A 5 -52.43 -12.20 10.76
N LEU A 6 -52.32 -13.53 10.90
CA LEU A 6 -51.05 -14.25 10.81
C LEU A 6 -50.70 -14.42 9.32
N PHE A 7 -49.73 -13.67 8.82
CA PHE A 7 -49.10 -13.93 7.52
C PHE A 7 -47.98 -14.96 7.73
N LEU A 8 -48.17 -16.14 7.14
CA LEU A 8 -47.17 -17.20 7.04
C LEU A 8 -46.17 -16.78 5.94
N ALA A 9 -44.98 -16.30 6.33
CA ALA A 9 -43.90 -16.01 5.39
C ALA A 9 -43.02 -17.27 5.24
N ALA A 10 -43.12 -17.92 4.08
CA ALA A 10 -42.17 -18.90 3.60
C ALA A 10 -41.52 -18.35 2.33
N ALA A 11 -40.20 -18.15 2.33
CA ALA A 11 -39.37 -18.24 1.12
C ALA A 11 -37.88 -18.13 1.49
N VAL A 12 -37.16 -19.24 1.36
CA VAL A 12 -36.11 -19.50 0.35
C VAL A 12 -34.71 -19.09 0.83
N PHE A 13 -33.97 -20.09 1.31
CA PHE A 13 -32.52 -20.06 1.40
C PHE A 13 -31.94 -20.05 -0.02
N ALA A 14 -31.40 -18.92 -0.46
CA ALA A 14 -30.56 -18.86 -1.65
C ALA A 14 -29.10 -19.07 -1.23
N ALA A 15 -28.55 -20.22 -1.63
CA ALA A 15 -27.11 -20.47 -1.59
C ALA A 15 -26.41 -19.45 -2.50
N SER A 16 -25.51 -18.64 -1.94
CA SER A 16 -24.70 -17.69 -2.71
C SER A 16 -23.60 -18.45 -3.43
N ALA A 17 -23.86 -18.77 -4.71
CA ALA A 17 -22.82 -18.94 -5.70
C ALA A 17 -22.18 -17.56 -5.94
N CYS A 18 -20.85 -17.47 -5.83
CA CYS A 18 -20.10 -16.29 -6.28
C CYS A 18 -20.14 -16.25 -7.82
N ASP A 19 -21.18 -15.64 -8.35
CA ASP A 19 -21.23 -15.27 -9.76
C ASP A 19 -20.37 -14.02 -9.99
N LEU A 20 -19.55 -14.10 -11.03
CA LEU A 20 -18.73 -13.05 -11.60
C LEU A 20 -19.59 -11.79 -11.84
N LEU A 21 -19.47 -10.77 -10.99
CA LEU A 21 -20.27 -9.54 -11.08
C LEU A 21 -19.78 -8.65 -12.25
N THR A 22 -20.24 -8.95 -13.47
CA THR A 22 -20.28 -7.92 -14.52
C THR A 22 -21.30 -6.85 -14.10
N PRO A 23 -20.95 -5.55 -14.10
CA PRO A 23 -21.89 -4.51 -13.68
C PRO A 23 -23.17 -4.54 -14.52
N GLU A 24 -24.34 -4.55 -13.88
CA GLU A 24 -25.63 -4.51 -14.56
C GLU A 24 -25.79 -3.21 -15.39
N LYS A 25 -26.76 -3.19 -16.31
CA LYS A 25 -27.12 -1.98 -17.09
C LYS A 25 -27.38 -0.79 -16.15
N GLY A 26 -26.43 0.14 -16.09
CA GLY A 26 -26.53 1.38 -15.30
C GLY A 26 -25.60 1.46 -14.09
N GLN A 27 -24.87 0.39 -13.76
CA GLN A 27 -23.82 0.39 -12.73
C GLN A 27 -22.44 0.47 -13.38
N GLY A 28 -21.45 0.94 -12.64
CA GLY A 28 -20.04 0.80 -13.00
C GLY A 28 -19.30 0.04 -11.91
N ALA A 29 -18.00 -0.12 -12.08
CA ALA A 29 -17.18 -0.82 -11.10
C ALA A 29 -15.83 -0.13 -10.88
N ILE A 30 -15.24 -0.33 -9.71
CA ILE A 30 -13.89 0.13 -9.37
C ILE A 30 -13.03 -1.09 -9.08
N SER A 31 -11.93 -1.24 -9.80
CA SER A 31 -10.86 -2.19 -9.49
C SER A 31 -9.65 -1.42 -8.97
N VAL A 32 -9.02 -1.89 -7.89
CA VAL A 32 -7.90 -1.19 -7.26
C VAL A 32 -6.67 -2.08 -7.24
N HIS A 33 -5.55 -1.54 -7.72
CA HIS A 33 -4.25 -2.20 -7.82
C HIS A 33 -3.18 -1.27 -7.26
N PHE A 34 -2.02 -1.81 -6.87
CA PHE A 34 -0.85 -1.01 -6.51
C PHE A 34 0.18 -1.03 -7.62
N VAL A 35 0.85 0.10 -7.87
CA VAL A 35 2.04 0.17 -8.74
C VAL A 35 3.12 -0.72 -8.13
N GLU A 36 3.75 -1.51 -8.99
CA GLU A 36 4.93 -2.29 -8.62
C GLU A 36 6.12 -1.36 -8.45
N ASN A 37 6.48 -1.10 -7.21
CA ASN A 37 7.79 -0.57 -6.91
C ASN A 37 8.44 -1.48 -5.86
N SER A 38 9.55 -2.10 -6.24
CA SER A 38 10.36 -3.00 -5.41
C SER A 38 11.08 -2.27 -4.26
N GLN A 39 10.89 -0.96 -4.12
CA GLN A 39 11.73 -0.09 -3.31
C GLN A 39 11.17 0.27 -1.93
N PHE A 40 9.97 -0.15 -1.54
CA PHE A 40 9.42 0.23 -0.23
C PHE A 40 9.96 -0.65 0.91
N LEU A 41 11.28 -0.59 1.12
CA LEU A 41 11.94 -1.08 2.32
C LEU A 41 11.87 0.02 3.36
N THR A 42 11.09 -0.15 4.43
CA THR A 42 11.28 0.71 5.61
C THR A 42 12.75 0.62 6.06
N LYS A 43 13.25 1.57 6.87
CA LYS A 43 14.64 1.55 7.40
C LYS A 43 15.05 0.21 8.07
N ALA A 44 14.09 -0.67 8.35
CA ALA A 44 14.25 -2.02 8.87
C ALA A 44 14.38 -3.14 7.80
N GLY A 45 14.40 -2.81 6.49
CA GLY A 45 14.50 -3.82 5.42
C GLY A 45 13.24 -4.68 5.23
N THR A 46 12.11 -4.31 5.85
CA THR A 46 10.84 -5.02 5.70
C THR A 46 10.07 -4.47 4.51
N GLN A 47 9.71 -5.34 3.57
CA GLN A 47 8.78 -5.05 2.49
C GLN A 47 7.44 -4.61 3.08
N ILE A 48 6.91 -3.49 2.61
CA ILE A 48 5.60 -3.01 3.05
C ILE A 48 4.51 -3.92 2.49
N ASP A 49 3.78 -4.62 3.37
CA ASP A 49 2.64 -5.45 3.01
C ASP A 49 1.39 -4.57 2.77
N THR A 50 1.09 -4.32 1.50
CA THR A 50 -0.06 -3.50 1.09
C THR A 50 -1.40 -4.15 1.40
N ASN A 51 -1.47 -5.46 1.69
CA ASN A 51 -2.74 -6.12 2.05
C ASN A 51 -3.34 -5.57 3.34
N ASN A 52 -2.49 -5.11 4.24
CA ASN A 52 -2.91 -4.52 5.52
C ASN A 52 -3.30 -3.04 5.41
N PHE A 53 -3.20 -2.44 4.21
CA PHE A 53 -3.56 -1.04 4.04
C PHE A 53 -5.07 -0.87 4.19
N ILE A 54 -5.48 0.21 4.81
CA ILE A 54 -6.86 0.63 4.94
C ILE A 54 -7.28 1.20 3.59
N LEU A 55 -8.07 0.43 2.84
CA LEU A 55 -8.75 0.87 1.62
C LEU A 55 -10.06 1.56 1.97
N SER A 56 -10.24 2.77 1.44
CA SER A 56 -11.44 3.56 1.53
C SER A 56 -11.85 4.03 0.14
N VAL A 57 -13.12 3.79 -0.20
CA VAL A 57 -13.74 4.30 -1.42
C VAL A 57 -14.94 5.14 -0.99
N THR A 58 -14.90 6.44 -1.27
CA THR A 58 -15.95 7.40 -0.92
C THR A 58 -16.49 8.11 -2.15
N ASP A 59 -17.79 8.38 -2.18
CA ASP A 59 -18.39 9.18 -3.24
C ASP A 59 -18.08 10.69 -3.05
N SER A 60 -18.47 11.50 -4.03
CA SER A 60 -18.30 12.97 -4.00
C SER A 60 -19.06 13.68 -2.87
N LYS A 61 -20.00 13.01 -2.21
CA LYS A 61 -20.76 13.51 -1.06
C LYS A 61 -20.19 13.04 0.29
N GLY A 62 -19.12 12.23 0.26
CA GLY A 62 -18.48 11.65 1.44
C GLY A 62 -19.12 10.36 1.94
N ALA A 63 -20.06 9.76 1.22
CA ALA A 63 -20.60 8.46 1.58
C ALA A 63 -19.56 7.36 1.31
N SER A 64 -19.30 6.52 2.32
CA SER A 64 -18.39 5.39 2.19
C SER A 64 -19.08 4.25 1.43
N ILE A 65 -18.50 3.88 0.30
CA ILE A 65 -18.91 2.72 -0.52
C ILE A 65 -18.16 1.47 -0.05
N TYR A 66 -16.90 1.63 0.34
CA TYR A 66 -16.09 0.58 0.94
C TYR A 66 -15.15 1.17 1.99
N TYR A 67 -15.00 0.45 3.11
CA TYR A 67 -13.99 0.73 4.12
C TYR A 67 -13.54 -0.59 4.75
N GLY A 68 -12.25 -0.90 4.66
CA GLY A 68 -11.68 -2.16 5.14
C GLY A 68 -10.22 -2.30 4.76
N THR A 69 -9.63 -3.46 5.00
CA THR A 69 -8.27 -3.75 4.53
C THR A 69 -8.26 -4.04 3.03
N PHE A 70 -7.21 -3.64 2.33
CA PHE A 70 -7.05 -3.87 0.90
C PHE A 70 -7.10 -5.38 0.57
N GLY A 71 -6.49 -6.23 1.41
CA GLY A 71 -6.52 -7.69 1.23
C GLY A 71 -7.91 -8.31 1.39
N SER A 72 -8.82 -7.67 2.14
CA SER A 72 -10.22 -8.11 2.28
C SER A 72 -11.18 -7.41 1.32
N ALA A 73 -10.68 -6.52 0.45
CA ALA A 73 -11.51 -5.83 -0.53
C ALA A 73 -11.83 -6.76 -1.70
N PRO A 74 -13.08 -6.76 -2.20
CA PRO A 74 -13.42 -7.51 -3.40
C PRO A 74 -12.55 -7.05 -4.58
N GLU A 75 -12.40 -7.91 -5.59
CA GLU A 75 -11.66 -7.56 -6.81
C GLU A 75 -12.29 -6.37 -7.53
N SER A 76 -13.62 -6.31 -7.52
CA SER A 76 -14.42 -5.27 -8.15
C SER A 76 -15.44 -4.71 -7.17
N ILE A 77 -15.42 -3.39 -6.96
CA ILE A 77 -16.39 -2.67 -6.11
C ILE A 77 -17.45 -2.09 -7.04
N ILE A 78 -18.64 -2.70 -7.04
CA ILE A 78 -19.78 -2.23 -7.84
C ILE A 78 -20.32 -0.93 -7.25
N THR A 79 -20.54 0.05 -8.12
CA THR A 79 -20.96 1.38 -7.71
C THR A 79 -21.82 2.07 -8.78
N ALA A 80 -22.52 3.13 -8.40
CA ALA A 80 -23.19 3.98 -9.36
C ALA A 80 -22.17 4.76 -10.21
N PRO A 81 -22.52 5.22 -11.42
CA PRO A 81 -21.71 6.16 -12.15
C PRO A 81 -21.55 7.46 -11.37
N GLY A 82 -20.33 7.97 -11.27
CA GLY A 82 -20.03 9.14 -10.45
C GLY A 82 -18.54 9.34 -10.19
N THR A 83 -18.23 10.35 -9.39
CA THR A 83 -16.87 10.64 -8.95
C THR A 83 -16.64 10.03 -7.58
N TYR A 84 -15.51 9.33 -7.45
CA TYR A 84 -15.12 8.64 -6.22
C TYR A 84 -13.70 9.01 -5.83
N THR A 85 -13.44 9.08 -4.53
CA THR A 85 -12.09 9.11 -3.99
C THR A 85 -11.71 7.70 -3.54
N VAL A 86 -10.64 7.16 -4.13
CA VAL A 86 -10.09 5.85 -3.81
C VAL A 86 -8.77 6.06 -3.09
N SER A 87 -8.68 5.60 -1.85
CA SER A 87 -7.54 5.85 -0.97
C SER A 87 -7.13 4.55 -0.28
N ALA A 88 -5.86 4.19 -0.34
CA ALA A 88 -5.31 3.08 0.45
C ALA A 88 -4.15 3.59 1.31
N LYS A 89 -4.21 3.36 2.64
CA LYS A 89 -3.27 3.95 3.61
C LYS A 89 -2.78 2.92 4.62
N SER A 90 -1.51 2.96 5.00
CA SER A 90 -0.92 2.02 5.96
C SER A 90 -1.46 2.16 7.39
N CYS A 91 -1.93 3.35 7.77
CA CYS A 91 -2.53 3.63 9.07
C CYS A 91 -3.38 4.90 9.01
N ASP A 92 -4.27 5.10 9.97
CA ASP A 92 -4.92 6.39 10.17
C ASP A 92 -3.94 7.44 10.71
N PHE A 93 -4.08 8.68 10.24
CA PHE A 93 -3.22 9.78 10.65
C PHE A 93 -4.04 11.08 10.73
N SER A 94 -4.61 11.34 11.91
CA SER A 94 -5.47 12.51 12.16
C SER A 94 -4.76 13.64 12.89
N THR A 95 -3.72 13.32 13.68
CA THR A 95 -2.94 14.28 14.48
C THR A 95 -1.45 13.97 14.36
N PRO A 96 -0.57 14.94 14.63
CA PRO A 96 0.88 14.71 14.57
C PRO A 96 1.35 13.68 15.61
N LEU A 97 2.21 12.74 15.18
CA LEU A 97 2.67 11.62 16.01
C LEU A 97 4.15 11.29 15.74
N PHE A 98 4.81 10.71 16.74
CA PHE A 98 6.20 10.24 16.60
C PHE A 98 6.26 8.85 15.96
N ASN A 99 7.26 8.63 15.08
CA ASN A 99 7.54 7.34 14.45
C ASN A 99 6.33 6.72 13.70
N THR A 100 5.47 7.55 13.13
CA THR A 100 4.30 7.09 12.37
C THR A 100 4.38 7.60 10.93
N PRO A 101 5.32 7.10 10.10
CA PRO A 101 5.24 7.33 8.66
C PRO A 101 3.95 6.69 8.14
N GLN A 102 3.23 7.41 7.28
CA GLN A 102 2.04 6.92 6.61
C GLN A 102 2.37 6.69 5.15
N TYR A 103 2.14 5.48 4.66
CA TYR A 103 2.36 5.08 3.28
C TYR A 103 1.03 4.84 2.58
N GLY A 104 0.98 5.10 1.27
CA GLY A 104 -0.24 4.93 0.49
C GLY A 104 -0.39 5.97 -0.61
N ASP A 105 -1.59 6.00 -1.17
CA ASP A 105 -1.98 6.95 -2.20
C ASP A 105 -3.50 7.17 -2.16
N SER A 106 -3.92 8.28 -2.74
CA SER A 106 -5.31 8.72 -2.78
C SER A 106 -5.58 9.41 -4.11
N GLN A 107 -6.44 8.80 -4.92
CA GLN A 107 -6.80 9.29 -6.25
C GLN A 107 -8.29 9.57 -6.35
N VAL A 108 -8.63 10.55 -7.19
CA VAL A 108 -10.02 10.84 -7.56
C VAL A 108 -10.28 10.27 -8.94
N VAL A 109 -11.30 9.44 -9.06
CA VAL A 109 -11.62 8.71 -10.28
C VAL A 109 -13.08 8.91 -10.68
N VAL A 110 -13.37 8.76 -11.97
CA VAL A 110 -14.72 8.89 -12.52
C VAL A 110 -15.15 7.53 -13.07
N VAL A 111 -16.23 7.01 -12.51
CA VAL A 111 -16.85 5.75 -12.93
C VAL A 111 -17.99 6.04 -13.88
N THR A 112 -17.98 5.37 -15.04
CA THR A 112 -19.05 5.46 -16.06
C THR A 112 -19.88 4.18 -16.07
N ALA A 113 -21.16 4.28 -16.41
CA ALA A 113 -22.05 3.12 -16.51
C ALA A 113 -21.50 2.08 -17.51
N GLY A 114 -21.56 0.80 -17.14
CA GLY A 114 -21.14 -0.34 -17.95
C GLY A 114 -19.63 -0.57 -17.99
N ASN A 115 -18.81 0.27 -17.37
CA ASN A 115 -17.36 0.15 -17.40
C ASN A 115 -16.76 -0.08 -16.01
N THR A 116 -15.64 -0.79 -15.99
CA THR A 116 -14.77 -0.91 -14.81
C THR A 116 -13.67 0.14 -14.88
N CYS A 117 -13.60 1.00 -13.87
CA CYS A 117 -12.50 1.94 -13.67
C CYS A 117 -11.36 1.22 -12.92
N SER A 118 -10.23 1.03 -13.59
CA SER A 118 -9.02 0.49 -12.97
C SER A 118 -8.20 1.62 -12.34
N VAL A 119 -7.98 1.54 -11.03
CA VAL A 119 -7.24 2.53 -10.23
C VAL A 119 -5.92 1.91 -9.83
N THR A 120 -4.81 2.55 -10.17
CA THR A 120 -3.47 2.08 -9.82
C THR A 120 -2.86 3.04 -8.81
N LEU A 121 -2.78 2.62 -7.55
CA LEU A 121 -2.29 3.40 -6.42
C LEU A 121 -0.78 3.22 -6.23
N GLU A 122 -0.07 4.29 -5.91
CA GLU A 122 1.34 4.22 -5.54
C GLU A 122 1.50 3.96 -4.03
N CYS A 123 2.56 3.25 -3.62
CA CYS A 123 2.83 3.04 -2.19
C CYS A 123 3.85 4.05 -1.65
N VAL A 124 3.61 5.35 -1.82
CA VAL A 124 4.54 6.40 -1.41
C VAL A 124 4.28 6.90 0.01
N GLN A 125 5.27 7.52 0.67
CA GLN A 125 5.04 8.16 1.96
C GLN A 125 4.15 9.40 1.78
N MET A 126 2.99 9.42 2.41
CA MET A 126 1.99 10.49 2.27
C MET A 126 2.24 11.67 3.21
N ASN A 127 2.95 11.44 4.31
CA ASN A 127 3.20 12.43 5.35
C ASN A 127 4.65 12.95 5.32
N ALA A 128 4.88 14.06 6.03
CA ALA A 128 6.18 14.69 6.19
C ALA A 128 6.70 14.48 7.62
N GLY A 129 8.00 14.64 7.83
CA GLY A 129 8.65 14.46 9.12
C GLY A 129 9.51 15.65 9.52
N VAL A 130 9.59 15.90 10.83
CA VAL A 130 10.50 16.87 11.44
C VAL A 130 11.28 16.16 12.55
N ARG A 131 12.59 16.37 12.57
CA ARG A 131 13.47 15.96 13.66
C ARG A 131 14.15 17.20 14.22
N LEU A 132 14.13 17.36 15.55
CA LEU A 132 14.92 18.36 16.22
C LEU A 132 16.24 17.73 16.69
N LYS A 133 17.34 18.45 16.50
CA LYS A 133 18.63 18.18 17.12
C LYS A 133 18.95 19.36 17.99
N ILE A 134 18.86 19.18 19.31
CA ILE A 134 18.96 20.27 20.27
C ILE A 134 20.32 20.18 20.94
N ASP A 135 21.06 21.27 20.90
CA ASP A 135 22.34 21.38 21.57
C ASP A 135 22.16 21.24 23.10
N PRO A 136 22.98 20.44 23.80
CA PRO A 136 22.94 20.34 25.26
C PRO A 136 23.02 21.69 25.98
N ASP A 137 23.72 22.69 25.41
CA ASP A 137 23.85 24.02 26.01
C ASP A 137 22.50 24.75 26.07
N PHE A 138 21.52 24.38 25.23
CA PHE A 138 20.16 24.92 25.26
C PHE A 138 19.44 24.62 26.59
N LEU A 139 19.68 23.44 27.19
CA LEU A 139 19.10 23.07 28.50
C LEU A 139 19.61 23.97 29.62
N THR A 140 20.79 24.56 29.46
CA THR A 140 21.39 25.46 30.46
C THR A 140 20.74 26.84 30.41
N GLU A 141 20.45 27.36 29.21
CA GLU A 141 19.83 28.69 29.06
C GLU A 141 18.31 28.68 29.22
N TYR A 142 17.63 27.59 28.81
CA TYR A 142 16.17 27.48 28.84
C TYR A 142 15.71 26.24 29.62
N PRO A 143 16.01 26.13 30.93
CA PRO A 143 15.76 24.91 31.72
C PRO A 143 14.26 24.56 31.85
N ASN A 144 13.38 25.55 31.77
CA ASN A 144 11.92 25.38 31.86
C ASN A 144 11.22 25.46 30.50
N GLY A 145 11.97 25.61 29.41
CA GLY A 145 11.40 25.68 28.08
C GLY A 145 10.86 24.32 27.62
N VAL A 146 9.83 24.32 26.78
CA VAL A 146 9.36 23.11 26.10
C VAL A 146 9.11 23.44 24.63
N PHE A 147 9.70 22.65 23.74
CA PHE A 147 9.39 22.79 22.32
C PHE A 147 8.08 22.08 21.96
N PHE A 148 7.36 22.70 21.05
CA PHE A 148 6.20 22.13 20.40
C PHE A 148 6.31 22.30 18.90
N LEU A 149 5.91 21.28 18.17
CA LEU A 149 5.67 21.35 16.74
C LEU A 149 4.17 21.44 16.49
N LYS A 150 3.73 22.51 15.85
CA LYS A 150 2.32 22.82 15.64
C LYS A 150 2.00 22.81 14.14
N SER A 151 0.93 22.13 13.75
CA SER A 151 0.34 22.19 12.41
C SER A 151 -1.15 22.55 12.52
N ALA A 152 -1.85 22.56 11.38
CA ALA A 152 -3.31 22.70 11.35
C ALA A 152 -4.03 21.53 12.05
N ASP A 153 -3.44 20.34 12.03
CA ASP A 153 -4.01 19.10 12.60
C ASP A 153 -3.71 18.91 14.09
N GLY A 154 -2.86 19.74 14.70
CA GLY A 154 -2.58 19.65 16.14
C GLY A 154 -1.25 20.23 16.59
N LYS A 155 -0.93 20.01 17.87
CA LYS A 155 0.31 20.42 18.53
C LYS A 155 0.95 19.21 19.19
N LEU A 156 2.22 18.94 18.88
CA LEU A 156 2.99 17.83 19.42
C LEU A 156 4.12 18.36 20.30
N MET A 157 4.17 17.90 21.56
CA MET A 157 5.25 18.23 22.48
C MET A 157 6.53 17.50 22.09
N TYR A 158 7.62 18.25 21.95
CA TYR A 158 8.95 17.74 21.60
C TYR A 158 9.91 18.07 22.75
N GLY A 159 10.05 17.16 23.71
CA GLY A 159 10.95 17.34 24.83
C GLY A 159 12.42 17.37 24.40
N TYR A 160 13.30 17.97 25.21
CA TYR A 160 14.73 18.08 24.90
C TYR A 160 15.44 16.74 24.70
N SER A 161 14.96 15.68 25.35
CA SER A 161 15.51 14.32 25.22
C SER A 161 14.91 13.53 24.05
N GLU A 162 13.92 14.08 23.34
CA GLU A 162 13.27 13.41 22.22
C GLU A 162 14.19 13.39 21.01
N LYS A 163 14.24 12.24 20.32
CA LYS A 163 15.12 11.99 19.16
C LYS A 163 14.36 11.44 17.96
N ARG A 164 13.10 11.05 18.16
CA ARG A 164 12.23 10.47 17.13
C ARG A 164 11.84 11.52 16.10
N ILE A 165 11.47 11.04 14.91
CA ILE A 165 10.89 11.91 13.89
C ILE A 165 9.43 12.12 14.24
N ALA A 166 9.02 13.38 14.34
CA ALA A 166 7.64 13.78 14.44
C ALA A 166 7.05 13.84 13.03
N TYR A 167 5.98 13.11 12.76
CA TYR A 167 5.31 13.12 11.47
C TYR A 167 4.11 14.08 11.48
N PHE A 168 3.82 14.68 10.32
CA PHE A 168 2.74 15.65 10.09
C PHE A 168 2.15 15.41 8.70
N LYS A 169 0.87 15.73 8.50
CA LYS A 169 0.35 15.87 7.13
C LYS A 169 1.11 16.99 6.41
N PRO A 170 1.25 16.92 5.07
CA PRO A 170 1.85 18.00 4.29
C PRO A 170 1.16 19.34 4.59
N GLY A 171 1.95 20.40 4.72
CA GLY A 171 1.46 21.71 5.11
C GLY A 171 2.41 22.45 6.05
N ASN A 172 1.91 23.55 6.62
CA ASN A 172 2.72 24.41 7.48
C ASN A 172 2.89 23.81 8.89
N VAL A 173 4.16 23.65 9.30
CA VAL A 173 4.58 23.23 10.63
C VAL A 173 5.40 24.35 11.28
N SER A 174 4.98 24.76 12.47
CA SER A 174 5.62 25.80 13.28
C SER A 174 6.32 25.18 14.48
N LEU A 175 7.60 25.52 14.67
CA LEU A 175 8.32 25.27 15.90
C LEU A 175 8.02 26.40 16.89
N VAL A 176 7.52 26.03 18.06
CA VAL A 176 7.12 26.94 19.12
C VAL A 176 7.89 26.57 20.38
N LEU A 177 8.54 27.55 21.00
CA LEU A 177 9.08 27.44 22.35
C LEU A 177 8.02 27.95 23.31
N ASN A 178 7.56 27.08 24.21
CA ASN A 178 6.77 27.51 25.35
C ASN A 178 7.70 27.78 26.54
N GLU A 179 7.66 28.99 27.08
CA GLU A 179 8.39 29.36 28.28
C GLU A 179 7.46 30.16 29.19
N ASN A 180 7.34 29.77 30.46
CA ASN A 180 6.47 30.43 31.44
C ASN A 180 5.04 30.66 30.92
N SER A 181 4.44 29.65 30.26
CA SER A 181 3.11 29.70 29.65
C SER A 181 2.95 30.65 28.46
N THR A 182 4.06 31.19 27.92
CA THR A 182 4.05 32.03 26.71
C THR A 182 4.59 31.24 25.53
N ASP A 183 3.79 31.10 24.47
CA ASP A 183 4.19 30.48 23.21
C ASP A 183 4.94 31.49 22.34
N LYS A 184 6.24 31.25 22.08
CA LYS A 184 7.06 32.00 21.13
C LYS A 184 7.32 31.15 19.89
N THR A 185 6.76 31.54 18.75
CA THR A 185 7.07 30.88 17.48
C THR A 185 8.51 31.20 17.07
N ILE A 186 9.33 30.15 16.92
CA ILE A 186 10.73 30.25 16.54
C ILE A 186 10.86 30.27 15.01
N CYS A 187 10.18 29.35 14.33
CA CYS A 187 10.13 29.31 12.87
C CYS A 187 8.91 28.55 12.37
N SER A 188 8.52 28.78 11.12
CA SER A 188 7.47 28.05 10.41
C SER A 188 7.97 27.58 9.05
N ARG A 189 7.62 26.37 8.65
CA ARG A 189 7.99 25.78 7.35
C ARG A 189 6.83 25.00 6.78
N THR A 190 6.61 25.18 5.48
CA THR A 190 5.70 24.33 4.72
C THR A 190 6.47 23.08 4.30
N LEU A 191 5.97 21.92 4.71
CA LEU A 191 6.53 20.62 4.36
C LEU A 191 5.70 19.96 3.26
N ALA A 192 6.37 19.43 2.25
CA ALA A 192 5.74 18.58 1.24
C ALA A 192 5.66 17.12 1.73
N ALA A 193 4.79 16.31 1.11
CA ALA A 193 4.80 14.86 1.34
C ALA A 193 6.20 14.27 1.09
N GLN A 194 6.57 13.21 1.83
CA GLN A 194 7.87 12.55 1.77
C GLN A 194 9.05 13.39 2.29
N GLU A 195 8.85 14.65 2.67
CA GLU A 195 9.93 15.50 3.18
C GLU A 195 10.26 15.15 4.64
N ILE A 196 11.55 14.96 4.95
CA ILE A 196 12.05 14.85 6.32
C ILE A 196 13.00 16.00 6.60
N LEU A 197 12.58 16.92 7.46
CA LEU A 197 13.36 18.10 7.84
C LEU A 197 14.10 17.85 9.16
N THR A 198 15.42 18.04 9.18
CA THR A 198 16.18 18.10 10.43
C THR A 198 16.49 19.55 10.79
N ILE A 199 16.03 19.99 11.96
CA ILE A 199 16.25 21.33 12.51
C ILE A 199 17.28 21.20 13.63
N ASN A 200 18.47 21.75 13.41
CA ASN A 200 19.48 21.88 14.47
C ASN A 200 19.23 23.18 15.23
N ILE A 201 19.10 23.08 16.55
CA ILE A 201 18.82 24.19 17.46
C ILE A 201 20.05 24.40 18.33
N ASN A 202 20.72 25.53 18.11
CA ASN A 202 21.91 25.93 18.86
C ASN A 202 21.66 27.27 19.55
N VAL A 203 22.33 27.48 20.69
CA VAL A 203 22.38 28.76 21.39
C VAL A 203 23.72 29.41 21.11
N SER A 204 23.73 30.67 20.67
CA SER A 204 24.97 31.44 20.63
C SER A 204 25.23 32.06 21.99
N SER A 205 26.20 31.50 22.73
CA SER A 205 26.76 32.16 23.91
C SER A 205 27.72 33.28 23.44
N SER A 206 27.20 34.46 23.11
CA SER A 206 28.06 35.64 22.95
C SER A 206 28.53 36.10 24.34
N ARG A 207 29.81 35.90 24.64
CA ARG A 207 30.50 36.80 25.57
C ARG A 207 30.40 38.21 24.95
N GLN A 208 29.73 39.10 25.67
CA GLN A 208 29.64 40.54 25.47
C GLN A 208 28.82 41.03 24.25
N ASP A 209 27.66 41.62 24.59
CA ASP A 209 27.03 42.79 23.96
C ASP A 209 26.14 42.68 22.71
N VAL A 210 25.73 41.49 22.27
CA VAL A 210 24.57 41.35 21.35
C VAL A 210 23.74 40.13 21.77
N GLY A 211 22.47 40.35 22.12
CA GLY A 211 21.60 39.42 22.84
C GLY A 211 21.55 37.98 22.30
N ALA A 212 21.34 37.04 23.22
CA ALA A 212 21.22 35.60 22.95
C ALA A 212 20.23 35.33 21.81
N GLY A 213 20.72 34.71 20.75
CA GLY A 213 19.96 34.39 19.55
C GLY A 213 19.89 32.89 19.33
N ILE A 214 18.70 32.36 19.01
CA ILE A 214 18.54 30.98 18.55
C ILE A 214 19.03 30.90 17.11
N HIS A 215 20.10 30.14 16.87
CA HIS A 215 20.58 29.87 15.52
C HIS A 215 20.02 28.54 15.02
N ILE A 216 19.43 28.56 13.83
CA ILE A 216 18.85 27.38 13.17
C ILE A 216 19.73 27.01 11.98
N GLN A 217 20.31 25.82 12.01
CA GLN A 217 20.93 25.20 10.84
C GLN A 217 20.01 24.12 10.28
N LEU A 218 19.62 24.29 9.02
CA LEU A 218 18.73 23.39 8.30
C LEU A 218 19.57 22.37 7.52
N ASP A 219 19.34 21.09 7.79
CA ASP A 219 19.88 19.99 7.00
C ASP A 219 18.70 19.27 6.34
N THR A 220 18.52 19.51 5.04
CA THR A 220 17.53 18.82 4.21
C THR A 220 18.15 17.53 3.68
N SER A 221 18.20 16.48 4.50
CA SER A 221 18.54 15.15 4.01
C SER A 221 17.36 14.58 3.23
N ARG A 222 17.20 14.96 1.95
CA ARG A 222 16.57 14.08 0.96
C ARG A 222 17.52 12.91 0.76
N VAL A 223 17.32 11.82 1.50
CA VAL A 223 18.01 10.56 1.20
C VAL A 223 16.97 9.48 1.07
N TRP A 224 16.34 9.45 -0.11
CA TRP A 224 16.11 8.23 -0.87
C TRP A 224 16.53 8.59 -2.29
N GLU A 225 17.62 7.98 -2.80
CA GLU A 225 17.87 7.97 -4.23
C GLU A 225 16.74 7.17 -4.87
N SER A 226 15.95 7.83 -5.70
CA SER A 226 15.25 7.18 -6.81
C SER A 226 15.28 8.15 -7.97
N GLU A 227 16.31 7.99 -8.81
CA GLU A 227 16.29 8.49 -10.17
C GLU A 227 15.30 7.62 -10.95
N THR A 228 14.22 8.21 -11.45
CA THR A 228 13.53 7.65 -12.61
C THR A 228 13.22 8.82 -13.54
N LEU A 229 14.09 8.99 -14.53
CA LEU A 229 13.81 9.74 -15.74
C LEU A 229 13.96 8.76 -16.90
N GLU A 230 12.91 8.00 -17.21
CA GLU A 230 12.75 7.42 -18.54
C GLU A 230 11.88 8.35 -19.38
N LEU A 231 12.52 8.96 -20.37
CA LEU A 231 11.89 9.74 -21.43
C LEU A 231 11.44 8.76 -22.53
N GLY A 232 10.13 8.55 -22.64
CA GLY A 232 9.51 7.88 -23.79
C GLY A 232 9.00 6.48 -23.50
N GLY A 233 7.68 6.35 -23.36
CA GLY A 233 7.01 5.06 -23.37
C GLY A 233 7.07 4.44 -24.77
N ASP A 234 7.75 3.30 -24.85
CA ASP A 234 7.53 2.27 -25.86
C ASP A 234 7.44 0.95 -25.07
N ASP A 235 6.48 0.07 -25.37
CA ASP A 235 6.25 -1.24 -24.72
C ASP A 235 7.42 -2.25 -24.91
N SER A 236 8.60 -1.79 -25.33
CA SER A 236 9.79 -2.59 -25.61
C SER A 236 10.66 -2.77 -24.36
N GLY A 237 10.22 -3.62 -23.42
CA GLY A 237 11.06 -4.00 -22.27
C GLY A 237 10.35 -4.59 -21.05
N ARG A 238 9.00 -4.67 -21.05
CA ARG A 238 8.24 -5.31 -19.96
C ARG A 238 8.51 -6.82 -19.91
N GLY A 239 8.57 -7.37 -18.70
CA GLY A 239 8.80 -8.78 -18.43
C GLY A 239 10.27 -9.22 -18.44
N GLN A 240 11.22 -8.37 -18.83
CA GLN A 240 12.64 -8.77 -18.96
C GLN A 240 13.40 -8.78 -17.63
N THR A 241 13.01 -7.95 -16.66
CA THR A 241 13.62 -7.93 -15.32
C THR A 241 12.56 -8.12 -14.24
N LYS A 242 12.99 -8.38 -12.99
CA LYS A 242 12.08 -8.53 -11.85
C LYS A 242 11.27 -7.25 -11.60
N GLU A 243 11.85 -6.10 -11.91
CA GLU A 243 11.26 -4.77 -11.73
C GLU A 243 10.21 -4.44 -12.80
N THR A 244 10.29 -5.10 -13.97
CA THR A 244 9.32 -4.94 -15.06
C THR A 244 8.42 -6.17 -15.22
N ALA A 245 8.37 -7.05 -14.23
CA ALA A 245 7.58 -8.28 -14.24
C ALA A 245 6.08 -8.00 -14.50
N PHE A 246 5.41 -8.91 -15.18
CA PHE A 246 3.97 -8.82 -15.40
C PHE A 246 3.20 -9.19 -14.13
N SER A 247 2.12 -8.46 -13.85
CA SER A 247 1.13 -8.90 -12.87
C SER A 247 0.34 -10.10 -13.40
N VAL A 248 -0.37 -10.80 -12.52
CA VAL A 248 -1.25 -11.91 -12.93
C VAL A 248 -2.29 -11.47 -13.95
N SER A 249 -2.83 -10.24 -13.86
CA SER A 249 -3.77 -9.74 -14.86
C SER A 249 -3.08 -9.43 -16.19
N GLN A 250 -1.92 -8.75 -16.16
CA GLN A 250 -1.19 -8.41 -17.37
C GLN A 250 -0.67 -9.65 -18.11
N ALA A 251 -0.22 -10.68 -17.38
CA ALA A 251 0.25 -11.91 -17.98
C ALA A 251 -0.85 -12.62 -18.80
N LYS A 252 -2.14 -12.43 -18.49
CA LYS A 252 -3.25 -12.96 -19.30
C LYS A 252 -3.34 -12.32 -20.69
N ASP A 253 -2.85 -11.10 -20.83
CA ASP A 253 -2.85 -10.36 -22.09
C ASP A 253 -1.56 -10.60 -22.91
N HIS A 254 -0.54 -11.24 -22.31
CA HIS A 254 0.79 -11.50 -22.91
C HIS A 254 1.02 -13.00 -23.19
N VAL A 255 -0.04 -13.69 -23.58
CA VAL A 255 0.03 -15.12 -23.90
C VAL A 255 0.92 -15.37 -25.12
N GLY A 256 1.90 -16.27 -24.97
CA GLY A 256 2.89 -16.57 -26.00
C GLY A 256 4.27 -15.96 -25.72
N ASP A 257 4.37 -15.05 -24.75
CA ASP A 257 5.66 -14.51 -24.31
C ASP A 257 6.47 -15.58 -23.58
N SER A 258 7.77 -15.59 -23.84
CA SER A 258 8.72 -16.59 -23.32
C SER A 258 9.83 -15.93 -22.52
N ASP A 259 10.33 -16.64 -21.50
CA ASP A 259 11.37 -16.16 -20.58
C ASP A 259 11.04 -14.79 -19.91
N VAL A 260 9.77 -14.59 -19.54
CA VAL A 260 9.30 -13.35 -18.90
C VAL A 260 9.05 -13.54 -17.41
N TRP A 261 9.27 -12.48 -16.64
CA TRP A 261 8.94 -12.44 -15.22
C TRP A 261 7.45 -12.16 -15.03
N VAL A 262 6.81 -12.94 -14.16
CA VAL A 262 5.45 -12.74 -13.69
C VAL A 262 5.46 -12.79 -12.16
N TYR A 263 4.65 -11.99 -11.49
CA TYR A 263 4.48 -12.08 -10.04
C TYR A 263 3.02 -12.22 -9.64
N GLY A 264 2.82 -12.79 -8.45
CA GLY A 264 1.52 -12.91 -7.81
C GLY A 264 1.65 -13.45 -6.40
N PHE A 265 0.52 -13.55 -5.71
CA PHE A 265 0.42 -14.25 -4.43
C PHE A 265 0.08 -15.71 -4.69
N ILE A 266 0.75 -16.63 -3.98
CA ILE A 266 0.44 -18.05 -4.03
C ILE A 266 -0.88 -18.26 -3.28
N VAL A 267 -1.98 -18.46 -4.00
CA VAL A 267 -3.33 -18.55 -3.40
C VAL A 267 -3.85 -19.98 -3.32
N GLY A 268 -3.18 -20.92 -3.96
CA GLY A 268 -3.68 -22.29 -4.02
C GLY A 268 -2.80 -23.24 -4.81
N GLY A 269 -3.30 -24.46 -4.96
CA GLY A 269 -2.64 -25.58 -5.62
C GLY A 269 -3.65 -26.63 -6.06
N ASP A 270 -3.17 -27.87 -6.23
CA ASP A 270 -4.00 -29.03 -6.62
C ASP A 270 -4.84 -28.79 -7.87
N LEU A 271 -4.29 -28.06 -8.85
CA LEU A 271 -5.05 -27.75 -10.05
C LEU A 271 -5.38 -28.99 -10.86
N THR A 272 -6.60 -28.99 -11.35
CA THR A 272 -7.10 -29.86 -12.43
C THR A 272 -7.77 -29.00 -13.48
N SER A 273 -8.13 -29.58 -14.63
CA SER A 273 -8.83 -28.85 -15.70
C SER A 273 -10.12 -28.16 -15.22
N SER A 274 -10.78 -28.69 -14.18
CA SER A 274 -12.06 -28.16 -13.68
C SER A 274 -12.04 -27.64 -12.23
N LYS A 275 -10.97 -27.84 -11.46
CA LYS A 275 -10.89 -27.44 -10.04
C LYS A 275 -9.54 -26.85 -9.66
N CYS A 276 -9.55 -26.05 -8.59
CA CYS A 276 -8.38 -25.53 -7.87
C CYS A 276 -8.70 -25.59 -6.37
N SER A 277 -7.71 -25.92 -5.54
CA SER A 277 -7.82 -25.82 -4.08
C SER A 277 -7.15 -24.54 -3.62
N PHE A 278 -7.84 -23.76 -2.79
CA PHE A 278 -7.32 -22.51 -2.20
C PHE A 278 -7.01 -22.65 -0.69
N GLU A 279 -7.31 -23.81 -0.11
CA GLU A 279 -7.10 -24.10 1.30
C GLU A 279 -6.33 -25.42 1.45
N ALA A 280 -5.53 -25.52 2.51
CA ALA A 280 -4.84 -26.73 2.91
C ALA A 280 -5.84 -27.81 3.38
N PRO A 281 -5.49 -29.12 3.33
CA PRO A 281 -4.22 -29.68 2.89
C PRO A 281 -4.10 -29.81 1.37
N PHE A 282 -2.90 -29.54 0.85
CA PHE A 282 -2.56 -29.74 -0.56
C PHE A 282 -1.94 -31.12 -0.79
N THR A 283 -2.14 -31.67 -1.99
CA THR A 283 -1.69 -33.02 -2.35
C THR A 283 -0.75 -33.06 -3.55
N SER A 284 -0.79 -32.02 -4.39
CA SER A 284 0.01 -31.87 -5.59
C SER A 284 1.24 -31.01 -5.31
N ARG A 285 2.40 -31.62 -5.55
CA ARG A 285 3.68 -30.89 -5.52
C ARG A 285 4.01 -30.21 -6.84
N THR A 286 3.24 -30.45 -7.90
CA THR A 286 3.67 -30.12 -9.28
C THR A 286 3.16 -28.79 -9.78
N ASN A 287 2.28 -28.13 -9.03
CA ASN A 287 1.62 -26.91 -9.46
C ASN A 287 1.21 -26.02 -8.28
N ILE A 288 1.16 -24.73 -8.55
CA ILE A 288 0.61 -23.69 -7.66
C ILE A 288 -0.22 -22.72 -8.48
N VAL A 289 -1.01 -21.89 -7.78
CA VAL A 289 -1.85 -20.85 -8.37
C VAL A 289 -1.38 -19.49 -7.90
N LEU A 290 -1.22 -18.58 -8.85
CA LEU A 290 -0.94 -17.18 -8.58
C LEU A 290 -2.16 -16.32 -8.84
N ALA A 291 -2.41 -15.38 -7.93
CA ALA A 291 -3.40 -14.33 -8.11
C ALA A 291 -2.81 -12.96 -7.80
N SER A 292 -3.46 -11.90 -8.28
CA SER A 292 -3.09 -10.52 -7.95
C SER A 292 -3.29 -10.19 -6.46
N LYS A 293 -4.14 -10.95 -5.75
CA LYS A 293 -4.47 -10.78 -4.34
C LYS A 293 -4.41 -12.12 -3.61
N SER A 294 -3.97 -12.15 -2.35
CA SER A 294 -3.85 -13.38 -1.55
C SER A 294 -5.20 -14.00 -1.15
N SER A 295 -6.29 -13.23 -1.15
CA SER A 295 -7.66 -13.67 -0.84
C SER A 295 -8.44 -14.18 -2.06
N CYS A 296 -7.82 -14.23 -3.23
CA CYS A 296 -8.49 -14.68 -4.45
C CYS A 296 -8.81 -16.18 -4.36
N THR A 297 -10.10 -16.50 -4.44
CA THR A 297 -10.63 -17.87 -4.47
C THR A 297 -11.31 -18.21 -5.78
N ASP A 298 -11.14 -17.36 -6.80
CA ASP A 298 -11.69 -17.57 -8.14
C ASP A 298 -10.61 -18.04 -9.10
N LYS A 299 -10.84 -19.21 -9.70
CA LYS A 299 -9.89 -19.85 -10.62
C LYS A 299 -9.68 -19.03 -11.88
N GLU A 300 -10.73 -18.40 -12.42
CA GLU A 300 -10.65 -17.64 -13.68
C GLU A 300 -9.84 -16.34 -13.52
N SER A 301 -9.77 -15.82 -12.29
CA SER A 301 -9.00 -14.64 -11.92
C SER A 301 -7.53 -14.95 -11.60
N CYS A 302 -7.17 -16.23 -11.57
CA CYS A 302 -5.81 -16.70 -11.32
C CYS A 302 -5.02 -17.06 -12.59
N ILE A 303 -3.73 -17.33 -12.41
CA ILE A 303 -2.85 -18.01 -13.38
C ILE A 303 -2.31 -19.29 -12.73
N SER A 304 -2.25 -20.36 -13.53
CA SER A 304 -1.65 -21.62 -13.09
C SER A 304 -0.14 -21.63 -13.31
N VAL A 305 0.61 -22.27 -12.42
CA VAL A 305 2.08 -22.30 -12.51
C VAL A 305 2.55 -23.74 -12.42
N GLN A 306 3.29 -24.20 -13.43
CA GLN A 306 3.90 -25.52 -13.45
C GLN A 306 5.22 -25.51 -12.69
N LEU A 307 5.33 -26.27 -11.60
CA LEU A 307 6.58 -26.41 -10.87
C LEU A 307 7.44 -27.54 -11.49
N PRO A 308 8.55 -27.24 -12.17
CA PRO A 308 9.44 -28.26 -12.75
C PRO A 308 10.15 -29.03 -11.64
N ASN A 309 10.54 -30.27 -11.90
CA ASN A 309 11.22 -31.09 -10.90
C ASN A 309 12.57 -30.48 -10.50
N GLY A 310 12.90 -30.54 -9.21
CA GLY A 310 14.13 -29.98 -8.64
C GLY A 310 13.87 -28.78 -7.72
N LYS A 311 14.89 -27.92 -7.56
CA LYS A 311 14.93 -26.88 -6.51
C LYS A 311 13.72 -25.95 -6.45
N ILE A 312 13.16 -25.58 -7.61
CA ILE A 312 12.01 -24.67 -7.69
C ILE A 312 10.77 -25.33 -7.08
N ARG A 313 10.50 -26.59 -7.47
CA ARG A 313 9.41 -27.37 -6.87
C ARG A 313 9.64 -27.60 -5.40
N ASP A 314 10.84 -27.99 -5.02
CA ASP A 314 11.17 -28.28 -3.63
C ASP A 314 10.95 -27.05 -2.75
N ALA A 315 11.20 -25.83 -3.25
CA ALA A 315 11.02 -24.60 -2.48
C ALA A 315 9.60 -24.00 -2.52
N LEU A 316 8.84 -24.17 -3.60
CA LEU A 316 7.56 -23.47 -3.81
C LEU A 316 6.32 -24.34 -3.57
N ASN A 317 6.44 -25.67 -3.51
CA ASN A 317 5.28 -26.54 -3.39
C ASN A 317 4.52 -26.37 -2.06
N LEU A 318 3.19 -26.35 -2.12
CA LEU A 318 2.34 -26.15 -0.94
C LEU A 318 2.16 -27.41 -0.07
N VAL A 319 2.64 -28.58 -0.51
CA VAL A 319 2.56 -29.83 0.28
C VAL A 319 3.60 -29.83 1.40
N ASP A 320 4.83 -29.43 1.08
CA ASP A 320 5.93 -29.32 2.05
C ASP A 320 6.01 -27.92 2.67
N HIS A 321 5.52 -26.89 1.97
CA HIS A 321 5.59 -25.48 2.36
C HIS A 321 4.21 -24.83 2.37
N GLU A 322 3.33 -25.28 3.27
CA GLU A 322 2.02 -24.65 3.49
C GLU A 322 2.14 -23.16 3.86
N ASP A 323 3.26 -22.76 4.48
CA ASP A 323 3.59 -21.36 4.82
C ASP A 323 3.78 -20.47 3.59
N ASN A 324 3.92 -21.05 2.39
CA ASN A 324 3.93 -20.30 1.15
C ASN A 324 2.55 -19.81 0.71
N LEU A 325 1.46 -20.33 1.28
CA LEU A 325 0.11 -19.84 0.99
C LEU A 325 -0.02 -18.37 1.45
N GLY A 326 -0.47 -17.51 0.54
CA GLY A 326 -0.58 -16.07 0.73
C GLY A 326 0.74 -15.30 0.58
N ARG A 327 1.88 -15.96 0.33
CA ARG A 327 3.16 -15.28 0.08
C ARG A 327 3.25 -14.80 -1.37
N LYS A 328 3.83 -13.62 -1.55
CA LYS A 328 4.15 -13.07 -2.88
C LYS A 328 5.36 -13.80 -3.46
N VAL A 329 5.32 -14.15 -4.74
CA VAL A 329 6.42 -14.77 -5.47
C VAL A 329 6.54 -14.16 -6.87
N TYR A 330 7.77 -14.08 -7.35
CA TYR A 330 8.16 -13.73 -8.71
C TYR A 330 8.69 -14.98 -9.39
N ILE A 331 8.21 -15.25 -10.60
CA ILE A 331 8.49 -16.46 -11.36
C ILE A 331 8.85 -16.06 -12.78
N LYS A 332 9.97 -16.58 -13.29
CA LYS A 332 10.38 -16.40 -14.68
C LYS A 332 10.05 -17.64 -15.49
N GLY A 333 9.30 -17.48 -16.58
CA GLY A 333 8.90 -18.61 -17.42
C GLY A 333 8.13 -18.19 -18.67
N ASP A 334 7.48 -19.17 -19.29
CA ASP A 334 6.74 -18.99 -20.55
C ASP A 334 5.24 -18.91 -20.27
N ILE A 335 4.58 -17.87 -20.79
CA ILE A 335 3.14 -17.68 -20.63
C ILE A 335 2.41 -18.49 -21.72
N VAL A 336 1.66 -19.49 -21.27
CA VAL A 336 0.89 -20.39 -22.14
C VAL A 336 -0.60 -20.09 -22.07
N SER A 337 -1.29 -20.25 -23.21
CA SER A 337 -2.72 -19.95 -23.35
C SER A 337 -3.62 -20.80 -22.47
N SER A 338 -3.18 -22.02 -22.14
CA SER A 338 -3.89 -22.88 -21.21
C SER A 338 -2.97 -23.87 -20.52
N TYR A 339 -3.00 -23.83 -19.18
CA TYR A 339 -2.51 -24.91 -18.33
C TYR A 339 -3.54 -25.11 -17.21
N TYR A 340 -4.09 -26.32 -17.11
CA TYR A 340 -5.25 -26.61 -16.26
C TYR A 340 -6.52 -25.79 -16.55
N GLY A 341 -6.70 -25.33 -17.79
CA GLY A 341 -7.94 -24.66 -18.22
C GLY A 341 -7.95 -23.14 -18.06
N ILE A 342 -6.90 -22.57 -17.45
CA ILE A 342 -6.67 -21.11 -17.35
C ILE A 342 -5.32 -20.76 -17.95
N VAL A 343 -5.05 -19.47 -18.18
CA VAL A 343 -3.71 -19.00 -18.57
C VAL A 343 -2.69 -19.51 -17.55
N GLY A 344 -1.55 -19.98 -18.04
CA GLY A 344 -0.54 -20.62 -17.21
C GLY A 344 0.88 -20.15 -17.49
N ILE A 345 1.78 -20.49 -16.58
CA ILE A 345 3.22 -20.30 -16.72
C ILE A 345 3.89 -21.67 -16.67
N GLN A 346 4.70 -21.94 -17.69
CA GLN A 346 5.49 -23.16 -17.82
C GLN A 346 6.99 -22.84 -17.93
N SER A 347 7.81 -23.89 -18.05
CA SER A 347 9.26 -23.76 -18.29
C SER A 347 9.98 -22.87 -17.27
N ILE A 348 9.58 -22.92 -15.99
CA ILE A 348 10.11 -22.00 -14.99
C ILE A 348 11.62 -22.19 -14.85
N SER A 349 12.37 -21.10 -15.06
CA SER A 349 13.82 -21.07 -14.97
C SER A 349 14.29 -20.48 -13.65
N GLU A 350 13.59 -19.46 -13.13
CA GLU A 350 13.98 -18.70 -11.95
C GLU A 350 12.77 -18.33 -11.08
N TYR A 351 13.01 -18.15 -9.78
CA TYR A 351 12.03 -17.59 -8.86
C TYR A 351 12.70 -16.72 -7.80
N SER A 352 11.92 -15.80 -7.23
CA SER A 352 12.29 -15.02 -6.05
C SER A 352 11.05 -14.76 -5.21
N PHE A 353 11.21 -14.72 -3.89
CA PHE A 353 10.23 -14.06 -3.02
C PHE A 353 10.36 -12.53 -3.14
#